data_AF-A0A0K2VHR4-F1
#
_entry.id   AF-A0A0K2VHR4-F1
#
_cell.length_a   1.000
_cell.length_b   1.000
_cell.length_c   1.000
_cell.angle_alpha   90.00
_cell.angle_beta   90.00
_cell.angle_gamma   90.00
#
_symmetry.space_group_name_H-M   'P 1'
#
loop_
_entity.id
_entity.type
_entity.pdbx_description
1 polymer ?
#
loop_
_entity_poly.entity_id
_entity_poly.type
_entity_poly.pdbx_seq_one_letter_code
_entity_poly.pdbx_strand_id
1 'polypeptide(L)'
;KSKMVVKKKRNKFAYHEDRSEELRDKEIEIKLEISKKVSGLNKPVTFTDEPAKILEEVLPNNKLTHDYIDLDPLHRSVQCSSEISEHYVNTERAEYTSQGMNHIEGGWPKDINPMENDQTMRFRKKVEKDDNYIHSVLNLCQAMESCIRQNTAIEIYQDYFESMDESTKCEKPKAQSVHVFRDPSKTIKRPISSISWRPDGGSRIAIAYCNMEFQATHPDTPK
;
A
#
# COMPACT_ATOMS: atom_id res chain seq x y z
N LYS A 1 -12.61 -9.85 55.34
CA LYS A 1 -12.02 -10.94 54.53
C LYS A 1 -10.60 -10.53 54.14
N SER A 2 -9.62 -11.22 54.73
CA SER A 2 -8.22 -11.44 54.34
C SER A 2 -7.34 -10.26 53.88
N LYS A 3 -6.51 -9.77 54.81
CA LYS A 3 -5.24 -9.08 54.50
C LYS A 3 -4.18 -10.13 54.17
N MET A 4 -3.62 -10.11 52.95
CA MET A 4 -2.44 -10.90 52.61
C MET A 4 -1.18 -10.08 52.88
N VAL A 5 -0.36 -10.56 53.82
CA VAL A 5 0.97 -10.04 54.15
C VAL A 5 1.99 -10.82 53.33
N VAL A 6 2.67 -10.17 52.40
CA VAL A 6 3.78 -10.76 51.64
C VAL A 6 5.09 -10.40 52.32
N LYS A 7 5.71 -11.37 53.00
CA LYS A 7 7.04 -11.29 53.59
C LYS A 7 8.09 -11.37 52.48
N LYS A 8 8.78 -10.27 52.17
CA LYS A 8 10.00 -10.31 51.33
C LYS A 8 11.18 -10.83 52.16
N LYS A 9 11.63 -12.04 51.85
CA LYS A 9 12.89 -12.61 52.34
C LYS A 9 14.05 -11.77 51.80
N ARG A 10 14.84 -11.22 52.71
CA ARG A 10 16.19 -10.68 52.47
C ARG A 10 17.11 -11.84 52.07
N ASN A 11 17.69 -11.80 50.88
CA ASN A 11 18.92 -12.53 50.59
C ASN A 11 20.06 -11.53 50.48
N LYS A 12 21.01 -11.67 51.41
CA LYS A 12 22.29 -11.00 51.47
C LYS A 12 23.17 -11.57 50.36
N PHE A 13 23.74 -10.71 49.53
CA PHE A 13 24.99 -11.03 48.84
C PHE A 13 26.07 -10.21 49.53
N ALA A 14 27.07 -10.92 50.06
CA ALA A 14 28.19 -10.37 50.79
C ALA A 14 29.14 -9.68 49.81
N TYR A 15 29.47 -8.43 50.09
CA TYR A 15 30.65 -7.78 49.52
C TYR A 15 31.88 -8.41 50.16
N HIS A 16 32.84 -8.82 49.34
CA HIS A 16 34.21 -9.03 49.81
C HIS A 16 34.87 -7.65 49.83
N GLU A 17 34.98 -7.09 51.04
CA GLU A 17 35.95 -6.07 51.39
C GLU A 17 37.36 -6.64 51.25
N ASP A 18 38.22 -5.92 50.56
CA ASP A 18 39.65 -5.74 50.85
C ASP A 18 40.21 -4.83 49.72
N ARG A 19 41.09 -3.86 49.89
CA ARG A 19 41.73 -3.19 51.02
C ARG A 19 42.77 -2.29 50.36
N SER A 20 42.63 -0.97 50.45
CA SER A 20 43.77 -0.04 50.31
C SER A 20 43.28 1.38 50.52
N GLU A 21 43.24 1.76 51.79
CA GLU A 21 43.52 3.15 52.17
C GLU A 21 44.91 3.54 51.67
N GLU A 22 45.13 4.86 51.63
CA GLU A 22 46.38 5.59 51.39
C GLU A 22 46.65 5.94 49.93
N LEU A 23 46.12 7.10 49.52
CA LEU A 23 46.91 8.29 49.24
C LEU A 23 45.94 9.50 49.20
N ARG A 24 46.04 10.38 50.20
CA ARG A 24 45.30 11.65 50.23
C ARG A 24 46.01 12.64 49.32
N ASP A 25 45.61 12.66 48.06
CA ASP A 25 45.96 13.75 47.16
C ASP A 25 45.28 15.02 47.67
N LYS A 26 46.11 16.00 48.06
CA LYS A 26 45.62 17.32 48.44
C LYS A 26 45.03 17.96 47.19
N GLU A 27 43.71 17.99 47.09
CA GLU A 27 43.00 18.79 46.10
C GLU A 27 43.42 20.25 46.27
N ILE A 28 44.31 20.74 45.40
CA ILE A 28 44.57 22.17 45.26
C ILE A 28 43.42 22.70 44.43
N GLU A 29 42.35 23.13 45.10
CA GLU A 29 41.24 23.83 44.45
C GLU A 29 41.73 25.21 43.98
N ILE A 30 42.08 25.33 42.70
CA ILE A 30 42.46 26.61 42.10
C ILE A 30 41.18 27.43 41.90
N LYS A 31 40.84 28.23 42.89
CA LYS A 31 39.69 29.14 42.83
C LYS A 31 40.08 30.42 42.10
N LEU A 32 39.81 30.48 40.79
CA LEU A 32 39.99 31.70 39.98
C LEU A 32 38.74 32.58 40.14
N GLU A 33 38.87 33.64 40.92
CA GLU A 33 37.84 34.69 41.02
C GLU A 33 38.11 35.79 39.99
N ILE A 34 37.30 35.82 38.93
CA ILE A 34 37.37 36.85 37.89
C ILE A 34 36.28 37.89 38.18
N SER A 35 36.68 39.06 38.66
CA SER A 35 35.77 40.19 38.85
C SER A 35 35.68 41.03 37.57
N LYS A 36 34.47 41.26 37.08
CA LYS A 36 34.19 42.16 35.94
C LYS A 36 33.21 43.24 36.36
N LYS A 37 33.43 44.47 35.91
CA LYS A 37 32.57 45.62 36.25
C LYS A 37 31.15 45.38 35.72
N VAL A 38 30.14 45.53 36.59
CA VAL A 38 28.72 45.25 36.30
C VAL A 38 28.21 46.01 35.05
N SER A 39 28.73 47.21 34.79
CA SER A 39 28.41 48.00 33.59
C SER A 39 28.87 47.39 32.26
N GLY A 40 29.61 46.29 32.28
CA GLY A 40 30.05 45.52 31.12
C GLY A 40 29.28 44.21 30.91
N LEU A 41 28.35 43.87 31.79
CA LEU A 41 27.47 42.70 31.65
C LEU A 41 26.30 43.06 30.71
N ASN A 42 25.88 42.11 29.88
CA ASN A 42 24.75 42.24 28.95
C ASN A 42 24.87 43.34 27.88
N LYS A 43 26.07 43.86 27.60
CA LYS A 43 26.31 44.66 26.40
C LYS A 43 26.40 43.74 25.19
N PRO A 44 25.77 44.09 24.05
CA PRO A 44 25.95 43.33 22.81
C PRO A 44 27.43 43.31 22.45
N VAL A 45 28.00 42.12 22.30
CA VAL A 45 29.38 41.93 21.84
C VAL A 45 29.36 42.02 20.33
N THR A 46 29.99 43.06 19.78
CA THR A 46 30.22 43.16 18.34
C THR A 46 31.49 42.39 18.04
N PHE A 47 31.37 41.25 17.36
CA PHE A 47 32.54 40.54 16.83
C PHE A 47 32.95 41.21 15.52
N THR A 48 34.17 41.72 15.48
CA THR A 48 34.83 42.22 14.27
C THR A 48 36.05 41.34 14.02
N ASP A 49 36.25 40.92 12.77
CA ASP A 49 37.46 40.19 12.39
C ASP A 49 38.68 41.13 12.54
N GLU A 50 39.43 40.94 13.63
CA GLU A 50 40.73 41.55 13.82
C GLU A 50 41.81 40.57 13.35
N PRO A 51 42.84 41.03 12.62
CA PRO A 51 43.96 40.17 12.23
C PRO A 51 44.69 39.62 13.46
N ALA A 52 45.20 38.39 13.35
CA ALA A 52 45.87 37.70 14.45
C ALA A 52 46.97 38.57 15.08
N LYS A 53 46.82 38.85 16.39
CA LYS A 53 47.78 39.63 17.18
C LYS A 53 48.43 38.72 18.21
N ILE A 54 49.76 38.68 18.22
CA ILE A 54 50.51 38.01 19.29
C ILE A 54 50.29 38.84 20.56
N LEU A 55 49.53 38.28 21.51
CA LEU A 55 49.20 38.95 22.77
C LEU A 55 50.33 38.84 23.78
N GLU A 56 51.05 37.72 23.76
CA GLU A 56 52.18 37.45 24.66
C GLU A 56 53.14 36.48 23.98
N GLU A 57 54.43 36.80 24.02
CA GLU A 57 55.50 35.93 23.56
C GLU A 57 56.30 35.51 24.80
N VAL A 58 56.17 34.24 25.20
CA VAL A 58 56.92 33.70 26.33
C VAL A 58 58.29 33.26 25.84
N LEU A 59 59.29 34.10 26.06
CA LEU A 59 60.67 33.79 25.72
C LEU A 59 61.23 32.73 26.68
N PRO A 60 62.06 31.80 26.19
CA PRO A 60 62.70 30.79 27.03
C PRO A 60 63.56 31.45 28.10
N ASN A 61 63.26 31.14 29.37
CA ASN A 61 64.00 31.67 30.50
C ASN A 61 65.25 30.81 30.74
N ASN A 62 66.41 31.33 30.34
CA ASN A 62 67.71 30.66 30.49
C ASN A 62 68.01 30.20 31.92
N LYS A 63 67.42 30.81 32.95
CA LYS A 63 67.61 30.36 34.34
C LYS A 63 67.01 28.97 34.60
N LEU A 64 65.81 28.72 34.06
CA LEU A 64 65.13 27.43 34.21
C LEU A 64 65.80 26.31 33.42
N THR A 65 66.54 26.66 32.36
CA THR A 65 67.27 25.71 31.54
C THR A 65 68.46 25.10 32.28
N HIS A 66 69.07 25.82 33.24
CA HIS A 66 70.18 25.31 34.04
C HIS A 66 69.72 24.34 35.15
N ASP A 67 68.45 24.45 35.56
CA ASP A 67 67.83 23.56 36.55
C ASP A 67 67.23 22.29 35.90
N TYR A 68 67.41 22.12 34.59
CA TYR A 68 66.96 20.93 33.88
C TYR A 68 67.85 19.73 34.23
N ILE A 69 67.23 18.66 34.70
CA ILE A 69 67.91 17.40 35.04
C ILE A 69 67.18 16.28 34.29
N ASP A 70 67.92 15.51 33.49
CA ASP A 70 67.39 14.31 32.84
C ASP A 70 67.08 13.25 33.89
N LEU A 71 65.80 12.86 33.99
CA LEU A 71 65.34 11.81 34.88
C LEU A 71 65.56 10.43 34.23
N ASP A 72 66.44 9.63 34.81
CA ASP A 72 66.63 8.22 34.49
C ASP A 72 65.37 7.41 34.90
N PRO A 73 64.92 6.39 34.14
CA PRO A 73 63.52 5.96 34.14
C PRO A 73 63.08 5.33 35.46
N LEU A 74 62.18 6.03 36.16
CA LEU A 74 61.41 5.49 37.28
C LEU A 74 60.23 4.68 36.73
N HIS A 75 60.11 3.43 37.18
CA HIS A 75 58.96 2.59 36.89
C HIS A 75 57.68 3.25 37.44
N ARG A 76 56.84 3.80 36.56
CA ARG A 76 55.56 4.43 36.92
C ARG A 76 54.43 3.46 36.58
N SER A 77 53.74 2.93 37.60
CA SER A 77 52.50 2.17 37.38
C SER A 77 51.37 3.14 37.09
N VAL A 78 50.76 3.03 35.92
CA VAL A 78 49.55 3.80 35.56
C VAL A 78 48.35 2.87 35.76
N GLN A 79 47.34 3.31 36.49
CA GLN A 79 46.11 2.54 36.67
C GLN A 79 45.30 2.58 35.36
N CYS A 80 45.32 1.48 34.61
CA CYS A 80 44.40 1.24 33.48
C CYS A 80 43.14 0.54 33.98
N SER A 81 42.28 1.22 34.75
CA SER A 81 40.90 0.78 34.96
C SER A 81 39.98 1.52 34.00
N SER A 82 39.01 0.82 33.41
CA SER A 82 38.00 1.48 32.56
C SER A 82 37.18 2.45 33.41
N GLU A 83 37.17 3.72 33.04
CA GLU A 83 36.24 4.70 33.62
C GLU A 83 34.82 4.27 33.26
N ILE A 84 34.00 3.98 34.27
CA ILE A 84 32.59 3.68 34.11
C ILE A 84 31.76 4.78 34.77
N SER A 85 30.80 5.32 34.02
CA SER A 85 29.82 6.27 34.52
C SER A 85 28.44 5.70 34.29
N GLU A 86 27.64 5.60 35.35
CA GLU A 86 26.25 5.14 35.30
C GLU A 86 25.32 6.33 35.59
N HIS A 87 24.35 6.55 34.71
CA HIS A 87 23.35 7.61 34.85
C HIS A 87 21.95 7.03 34.80
N TYR A 88 21.16 7.32 35.84
CA TYR A 88 19.75 6.96 35.91
C TYR A 88 18.89 8.17 35.56
N VAL A 89 18.07 8.05 34.53
CA VAL A 89 17.12 9.08 34.11
C VAL A 89 15.72 8.51 34.17
N ASN A 90 14.84 9.17 34.91
CA ASN A 90 13.41 8.86 34.97
C ASN A 90 12.63 9.96 34.26
N THR A 91 11.99 9.64 33.14
CA THR A 91 11.15 10.59 32.39
C THR A 91 9.68 10.37 32.72
N GLU A 92 9.00 11.41 33.17
CA GLU A 92 7.55 11.38 33.37
C GLU A 92 6.82 11.35 32.02
N ARG A 93 5.68 10.64 31.96
CA ARG A 93 4.91 10.47 30.72
C ARG A 93 4.12 11.73 30.43
N ALA A 94 4.50 12.47 29.39
CA ALA A 94 3.72 13.57 28.86
C ALA A 94 2.55 13.06 27.99
N GLU A 95 1.35 13.60 28.23
CA GLU A 95 0.18 13.34 27.40
C GLU A 95 0.09 14.41 26.30
N TYR A 96 0.04 13.98 25.04
CA TYR A 96 -0.13 14.86 23.90
C TYR A 96 -1.46 14.56 23.22
N THR A 97 -2.25 15.59 22.95
CA THR A 97 -3.48 15.49 22.17
C THR A 97 -3.30 16.18 20.83
N SER A 98 -3.42 15.43 19.74
CA SER A 98 -3.47 16.00 18.39
C SER A 98 -4.87 16.53 18.12
N GLN A 99 -4.99 17.85 17.92
CA GLN A 99 -6.23 18.49 17.48
C GLN A 99 -6.09 18.95 16.04
N GLY A 100 -7.12 18.70 15.23
CA GLY A 100 -7.25 19.21 13.87
C GLY A 100 -8.67 19.71 13.65
N MET A 101 -8.82 20.78 12.87
CA MET A 101 -10.10 21.35 12.49
C MET A 101 -10.45 20.86 11.08
N ASN A 102 -11.55 20.13 10.95
CA ASN A 102 -12.08 19.71 9.65
C ASN A 102 -13.11 20.74 9.17
N HIS A 103 -12.83 21.45 8.09
CA HIS A 103 -13.81 22.31 7.44
C HIS A 103 -14.72 21.45 6.55
N ILE A 104 -15.84 21.01 7.10
CA ILE A 104 -16.86 20.23 6.37
C ILE A 104 -17.74 21.15 5.49
N GLU A 105 -17.80 22.44 5.86
CA GLU A 105 -18.65 23.47 5.25
C GLU A 105 -17.78 24.59 4.65
N GLY A 106 -17.06 24.28 3.58
CA GLY A 106 -16.17 25.23 2.90
C GLY A 106 -16.80 25.79 1.62
N GLY A 107 -16.52 27.06 1.32
CA GLY A 107 -16.77 27.67 0.01
C GLY A 107 -17.51 29.01 0.04
N TRP A 108 -18.16 29.33 1.17
CA TRP A 108 -18.80 30.63 1.34
C TRP A 108 -17.80 31.66 1.85
N PRO A 109 -17.82 32.91 1.33
CA PRO A 109 -17.04 34.01 1.89
C PRO A 109 -17.35 34.23 3.38
N LYS A 110 -16.38 34.73 4.12
CA LYS A 110 -16.45 34.99 5.58
C LYS A 110 -17.68 35.78 6.06
N ASP A 111 -18.26 36.61 5.18
CA ASP A 111 -19.37 37.50 5.51
C ASP A 111 -20.75 36.89 5.19
N ILE A 112 -20.81 35.64 4.73
CA ILE A 112 -22.05 34.97 4.33
C ILE A 112 -22.27 33.74 5.18
N ASN A 113 -23.39 33.72 5.90
CA ASN A 113 -23.82 32.57 6.66
C ASN A 113 -24.56 31.56 5.76
N PRO A 114 -24.05 30.33 5.56
CA PRO A 114 -24.72 29.31 4.73
C PRO A 114 -26.05 28.81 5.31
N MET A 115 -26.26 28.95 6.63
CA MET A 115 -27.53 28.61 7.28
C MET A 115 -28.65 29.59 6.91
N GLU A 116 -28.29 30.79 6.48
CA GLU A 116 -29.23 31.85 6.09
C GLU A 116 -29.48 31.84 4.58
N ASN A 117 -30.65 31.35 4.17
CA ASN A 117 -31.00 31.20 2.76
C ASN A 117 -31.03 32.57 2.02
N ASP A 118 -31.47 33.64 2.67
CA ASP A 118 -31.51 34.98 2.05
C ASP A 118 -30.10 35.49 1.70
N GLN A 119 -29.11 35.25 2.57
CA GLN A 119 -27.72 35.66 2.34
C GLN A 119 -27.10 34.87 1.18
N THR A 120 -27.31 33.55 1.15
CA THR A 120 -26.80 32.70 0.05
C THR A 120 -27.45 33.03 -1.29
N MET A 121 -28.77 33.27 -1.32
CA MET A 121 -29.47 33.67 -2.54
C MET A 121 -29.02 35.04 -3.05
N ARG A 122 -28.84 36.03 -2.18
CA ARG A 122 -28.33 37.35 -2.58
C ARG A 122 -26.92 37.26 -3.15
N PHE A 123 -26.06 36.46 -2.53
CA PHE A 123 -24.71 36.25 -3.03
C PHE A 123 -24.70 35.59 -4.42
N ARG A 124 -25.46 34.51 -4.62
CA ARG A 124 -25.60 33.86 -5.94
C ARG A 124 -26.08 34.85 -7.00
N LYS A 125 -27.14 35.60 -6.72
CA LYS A 125 -27.65 36.63 -7.64
C LYS A 125 -26.64 37.74 -7.94
N LYS A 126 -25.78 38.08 -6.98
CA LYS A 126 -24.72 39.07 -7.20
C LYS A 126 -23.65 38.52 -8.15
N VAL A 127 -23.23 37.26 -7.96
CA VAL A 127 -22.25 36.58 -8.81
C VAL A 127 -22.80 36.33 -10.22
N GLU A 128 -24.04 35.89 -10.33
CA GLU A 128 -24.69 35.59 -11.62
C GLU A 128 -24.92 36.83 -12.50
N LYS A 129 -24.95 38.02 -11.90
CA LYS A 129 -25.06 39.30 -12.61
C LYS A 129 -23.71 39.85 -13.09
N ASP A 130 -22.60 39.25 -12.68
CA ASP A 130 -21.27 39.69 -13.11
C ASP A 130 -21.08 39.35 -14.59
N ASP A 131 -20.68 40.33 -15.40
CA ASP A 131 -20.45 40.13 -16.82
C ASP A 131 -19.39 39.05 -17.06
N ASN A 132 -18.35 38.98 -16.23
CA ASN A 132 -17.30 37.97 -16.37
C ASN A 132 -17.85 36.55 -16.16
N TYR A 133 -18.81 36.38 -15.24
CA TYR A 133 -19.49 35.11 -15.01
C TYR A 133 -20.27 34.70 -16.26
N ILE A 134 -21.06 35.62 -16.82
CA ILE A 134 -21.89 35.36 -18.01
C ILE A 134 -21.01 34.96 -19.20
N HIS A 135 -19.96 35.73 -19.49
CA HIS A 135 -19.04 35.42 -20.61
C HIS A 135 -18.35 34.06 -20.42
N SER A 136 -17.89 33.77 -19.20
CA SER A 136 -17.21 32.49 -18.90
C SER A 136 -18.15 31.30 -19.08
N VAL A 137 -19.38 31.40 -18.57
CA VAL A 137 -20.40 30.35 -18.70
C VAL A 137 -20.76 30.13 -20.17
N LEU A 138 -21.01 31.19 -20.94
CA LEU A 138 -21.35 31.06 -22.35
C LEU A 138 -20.22 30.40 -23.17
N ASN A 139 -18.96 30.77 -22.92
CA ASN A 139 -17.81 30.17 -23.59
C ASN A 139 -17.69 28.67 -23.27
N LEU A 140 -17.91 28.28 -22.00
CA LEU A 140 -17.91 26.87 -21.61
C LEU A 140 -19.09 26.10 -22.20
N CYS A 141 -20.27 26.71 -22.28
CA CYS A 141 -21.46 26.13 -22.90
C CYS A 141 -21.22 25.81 -24.38
N GLN A 142 -20.56 26.68 -25.13
CA GLN A 142 -20.23 26.42 -26.54
C GLN A 142 -19.33 25.20 -26.71
N ALA A 143 -18.30 25.06 -25.87
CA ALA A 143 -17.43 23.89 -25.88
C ALA A 143 -18.20 22.61 -25.50
N MET A 144 -19.03 22.68 -24.46
CA MET A 144 -19.85 21.56 -23.99
C MET A 144 -20.87 21.13 -25.04
N GLU A 145 -21.51 22.07 -25.74
CA GLU A 145 -22.49 21.77 -26.80
C GLU A 145 -21.83 20.97 -27.93
N SER A 146 -20.61 21.34 -28.34
CA SER A 146 -19.84 20.58 -29.33
C SER A 146 -19.61 19.14 -28.87
N CYS A 147 -19.19 18.93 -27.62
CA CYS A 147 -18.99 17.59 -27.04
C CYS A 147 -20.29 16.78 -27.00
N ILE A 148 -21.40 17.40 -26.58
CA ILE A 148 -22.70 16.73 -26.53
C ILE A 148 -23.13 16.30 -27.94
N ARG A 149 -23.02 17.20 -28.92
CA ARG A 149 -23.37 16.88 -30.31
C ARG A 149 -22.51 15.75 -30.88
N GLN A 150 -21.23 15.68 -30.53
CA GLN A 150 -20.34 14.58 -30.92
C GLN A 150 -20.76 13.25 -30.28
N ASN A 151 -21.05 13.24 -28.98
CA ASN A 151 -21.49 12.03 -28.26
C ASN A 151 -22.82 11.49 -28.80
N THR A 152 -23.72 12.38 -29.23
CA THR A 152 -25.01 12.00 -29.81
C THR A 152 -24.89 11.57 -31.28
N ALA A 153 -23.82 11.95 -31.99
CA ALA A 153 -23.69 11.65 -33.42
C ALA A 153 -23.53 10.16 -33.70
N ILE A 154 -22.72 9.46 -32.90
CA ILE A 154 -22.45 8.02 -33.02
C ILE A 154 -22.20 7.45 -31.63
N GLU A 155 -22.89 6.35 -31.29
CA GLU A 155 -22.65 5.61 -30.06
C GLU A 155 -21.41 4.72 -30.21
N ILE A 156 -20.25 5.24 -29.82
CA ILE A 156 -18.96 4.54 -29.94
C ILE A 156 -18.80 3.36 -28.97
N TYR A 157 -19.69 3.24 -27.99
CA TYR A 157 -19.68 2.20 -26.97
C TYR A 157 -20.73 1.11 -27.21
N GLN A 158 -21.43 1.16 -28.34
CA GLN A 158 -22.43 0.15 -28.67
C GLN A 158 -21.73 -1.13 -29.13
N ASP A 159 -21.94 -2.22 -28.40
CA ASP A 159 -21.53 -3.55 -28.84
C ASP A 159 -22.56 -4.12 -29.83
N TYR A 160 -22.13 -4.34 -31.07
CA TYR A 160 -22.97 -4.98 -32.08
C TYR A 160 -23.02 -6.50 -31.84
N PHE A 161 -24.20 -7.09 -32.02
CA PHE A 161 -24.46 -8.53 -31.96
C PHE A 161 -24.31 -9.18 -30.57
N GLU A 162 -24.66 -8.49 -29.49
CA GLU A 162 -24.68 -9.08 -28.14
C GLU A 162 -25.57 -10.34 -28.05
N SER A 163 -26.73 -10.32 -28.73
CA SER A 163 -27.59 -11.48 -28.90
C SER A 163 -27.62 -11.91 -30.38
N MET A 164 -26.67 -12.73 -30.78
CA MET A 164 -26.66 -13.28 -32.14
C MET A 164 -27.75 -14.35 -32.27
N ASP A 165 -28.77 -14.10 -33.11
CA ASP A 165 -29.84 -15.06 -33.38
C ASP A 165 -29.27 -16.33 -34.04
N GLU A 166 -29.37 -17.47 -33.36
CA GLU A 166 -28.91 -18.77 -33.89
C GLU A 166 -29.71 -19.25 -35.12
N SER A 167 -30.74 -18.52 -35.52
CA SER A 167 -31.66 -18.84 -36.61
C SER A 167 -31.00 -18.93 -37.99
N THR A 168 -29.79 -18.38 -38.16
CA THR A 168 -29.03 -18.46 -39.42
C THR A 168 -28.15 -19.72 -39.52
N LYS A 169 -28.16 -20.60 -38.51
CA LYS A 169 -27.43 -21.88 -38.58
C LYS A 169 -28.14 -22.82 -39.57
N CYS A 170 -27.67 -22.82 -40.82
CA CYS A 170 -28.11 -23.78 -41.82
C CYS A 170 -27.38 -25.12 -41.59
N GLU A 171 -28.02 -26.06 -40.90
CA GLU A 171 -27.47 -27.40 -40.71
C GLU A 171 -27.51 -28.20 -42.02
N LYS A 172 -26.39 -28.84 -42.38
CA LYS A 172 -26.32 -29.71 -43.56
C LYS A 172 -27.12 -30.99 -43.30
N PRO A 173 -27.86 -31.52 -44.29
CA PRO A 173 -28.58 -32.78 -44.12
C PRO A 173 -27.60 -33.91 -43.78
N LYS A 174 -27.88 -34.63 -42.69
CA LYS A 174 -27.05 -35.74 -42.21
C LYS A 174 -27.89 -37.02 -42.19
N ALA A 175 -27.46 -38.02 -42.94
CA ALA A 175 -28.04 -39.37 -42.88
C ALA A 175 -27.12 -40.28 -42.08
N GLN A 176 -27.66 -40.97 -41.07
CA GLN A 176 -26.96 -42.00 -40.32
C GLN A 176 -27.83 -43.27 -40.31
N SER A 177 -27.23 -44.40 -40.68
CA SER A 177 -27.88 -45.70 -40.58
C SER A 177 -27.90 -46.14 -39.11
N VAL A 178 -29.06 -46.10 -38.47
CA VAL A 178 -29.23 -46.49 -37.06
C VAL A 178 -29.20 -48.01 -36.91
N HIS A 179 -29.90 -48.73 -37.80
CA HIS A 179 -30.02 -50.19 -37.77
C HIS A 179 -29.97 -50.79 -39.17
N VAL A 180 -29.42 -52.01 -39.27
CA VAL A 180 -29.40 -52.81 -40.50
C VAL A 180 -30.11 -54.13 -40.22
N PHE A 181 -31.33 -54.27 -40.74
CA PHE A 181 -32.10 -55.52 -40.64
C PHE A 181 -31.78 -56.43 -41.82
N ARG A 182 -31.44 -57.69 -41.55
CA ARG A 182 -31.07 -58.70 -42.56
C ARG A 182 -32.15 -59.79 -42.64
N ASP A 183 -32.29 -60.42 -43.81
CA ASP A 183 -33.20 -61.58 -43.99
C ASP A 183 -32.78 -62.72 -43.04
N PRO A 184 -33.70 -63.27 -42.23
CA PRO A 184 -33.43 -64.45 -41.40
C PRO A 184 -33.03 -65.71 -42.18
N SER A 185 -33.41 -65.81 -43.48
CA SER A 185 -33.02 -66.92 -44.34
C SER A 185 -31.52 -66.86 -44.67
N LYS A 186 -30.76 -67.85 -44.20
CA LYS A 186 -29.32 -67.96 -44.47
C LYS A 186 -28.99 -68.64 -45.80
N THR A 187 -29.90 -69.46 -46.32
CA THR A 187 -29.68 -70.32 -47.49
C THR A 187 -30.04 -69.62 -48.80
N ILE A 188 -31.09 -68.79 -48.79
CA ILE A 188 -31.61 -68.12 -49.98
C ILE A 188 -31.57 -66.61 -49.76
N LYS A 189 -30.92 -65.89 -50.67
CA LYS A 189 -30.92 -64.42 -50.71
C LYS A 189 -32.16 -63.94 -51.47
N ARG A 190 -33.10 -63.31 -50.78
CA ARG A 190 -34.34 -62.78 -51.37
C ARG A 190 -34.30 -61.24 -51.40
N PRO A 191 -34.61 -60.59 -52.53
CA PRO A 191 -34.71 -59.14 -52.56
C PRO A 191 -35.96 -58.67 -51.80
N ILE A 192 -35.91 -57.42 -51.31
CA ILE A 192 -37.02 -56.77 -50.63
C ILE A 192 -37.94 -56.18 -51.69
N SER A 193 -39.23 -56.54 -51.67
CA SER A 193 -40.23 -56.02 -52.60
C SER A 193 -41.04 -54.87 -52.02
N SER A 194 -41.25 -54.84 -50.70
CA SER A 194 -42.00 -53.78 -50.02
C SER A 194 -41.60 -53.67 -48.55
N ILE A 195 -41.63 -52.44 -48.04
CA ILE A 195 -41.42 -52.11 -46.63
C ILE A 195 -42.60 -51.26 -46.17
N SER A 196 -43.22 -51.63 -45.06
CA SER A 196 -44.33 -50.89 -44.47
C SER A 196 -44.11 -50.64 -42.98
N TRP A 197 -44.47 -49.45 -42.53
CA TRP A 197 -44.38 -49.06 -41.12
C TRP A 197 -45.68 -49.37 -40.38
N ARG A 198 -45.57 -49.85 -39.15
CA ARG A 198 -46.74 -49.98 -38.27
C ARG A 198 -47.29 -48.58 -37.95
N PRO A 199 -48.60 -48.30 -38.18
CA PRO A 199 -49.19 -46.97 -37.94
C PRO A 199 -49.19 -46.52 -36.47
N ASP A 200 -49.24 -47.50 -35.56
CA ASP A 200 -49.36 -47.32 -34.11
C ASP A 200 -47.97 -47.13 -33.45
N GLY A 201 -47.32 -46.01 -33.76
CA GLY A 201 -46.10 -45.56 -33.07
C GLY A 201 -44.76 -45.99 -33.69
N GLY A 202 -44.72 -46.47 -34.94
CA GLY A 202 -43.50 -46.54 -35.76
C GLY A 202 -42.37 -47.46 -35.28
N SER A 203 -42.54 -48.18 -34.17
CA SER A 203 -41.48 -49.01 -33.56
C SER A 203 -41.24 -50.35 -34.26
N ARG A 204 -42.11 -50.73 -35.20
CA ARG A 204 -42.02 -51.98 -35.95
C ARG A 204 -42.23 -51.74 -37.43
N ILE A 205 -41.48 -52.48 -38.24
CA ILE A 205 -41.61 -52.53 -39.69
C ILE A 205 -41.99 -53.94 -40.14
N ALA A 206 -42.81 -54.01 -41.17
CA ALA A 206 -43.06 -55.22 -41.93
C ALA A 206 -42.23 -55.16 -43.22
N ILE A 207 -41.47 -56.22 -43.50
CA ILE A 207 -40.63 -56.35 -44.70
C ILE A 207 -41.12 -57.54 -45.50
N ALA A 208 -41.45 -57.32 -46.77
CA ALA A 208 -41.81 -58.37 -47.71
C ALA A 208 -40.58 -58.76 -48.54
N TYR A 209 -40.20 -60.04 -48.47
CA TYR A 209 -39.12 -60.62 -49.26
C TYR A 209 -39.74 -61.46 -50.38
N CYS A 210 -39.44 -61.14 -51.64
CA CYS A 210 -40.00 -61.85 -52.79
C CYS A 210 -38.97 -61.89 -53.92
N ASN A 211 -38.81 -63.03 -54.59
CA ASN A 211 -38.04 -63.12 -55.82
C ASN A 211 -38.95 -62.78 -57.02
N MET A 212 -38.58 -61.77 -57.80
CA MET A 212 -39.35 -61.34 -58.98
C MET A 212 -39.04 -62.19 -60.22
N GLU A 213 -38.04 -63.06 -60.16
CA GLU A 213 -37.69 -63.96 -61.27
C GLU A 213 -38.57 -65.22 -61.25
N PHE A 214 -39.65 -65.18 -62.00
CA PHE A 214 -40.66 -66.25 -62.11
C PHE A 214 -40.15 -67.57 -62.73
N GLN A 215 -38.92 -67.61 -63.27
CA GLN A 215 -38.32 -68.80 -63.91
C GLN A 215 -36.84 -69.04 -63.52
N ALA A 216 -36.32 -68.34 -62.51
CA ALA A 216 -34.98 -68.64 -62.02
C ALA A 216 -35.00 -70.03 -61.34
N THR A 217 -34.25 -70.99 -61.91
CA THR A 217 -34.13 -72.35 -61.39
C THR A 217 -33.73 -72.31 -59.91
N HIS A 218 -34.60 -72.79 -59.03
CA HIS A 218 -34.28 -72.91 -57.61
C HIS A 218 -33.19 -73.98 -57.44
N PRO A 219 -32.13 -73.75 -56.63
CA PRO A 219 -31.06 -74.72 -56.45
C PRO A 219 -31.54 -76.09 -55.91
N ASP A 220 -32.70 -76.13 -55.24
CA ASP A 220 -33.34 -77.38 -54.78
C ASP A 220 -34.49 -77.87 -55.67
N THR A 221 -34.65 -77.38 -56.90
CA THR A 221 -35.60 -78.01 -57.84
C THR A 221 -34.94 -79.26 -58.43
N PRO A 222 -35.42 -80.49 -58.14
CA PRO A 222 -34.93 -81.68 -58.83
C PRO A 222 -35.26 -81.55 -60.33
N LYS A 223 -34.27 -81.85 -61.18
CA LYS A 223 -34.45 -81.94 -62.63
C LYS A 223 -35.39 -83.07 -63.01
#